data_AF-A0A0R2TYI7-F1
#
_entry.id   AF-A0A0R2TYI7-F1
#
_cell.length_a   1.000
_cell.length_b   1.000
_cell.length_c   1.000
_cell.angle_alpha   90.00
_cell.angle_beta   90.00
_cell.angle_gamma   90.00
#
_symmetry.space_group_name_H-M   'P 1'
#
loop_
_entity.id
_entity.type
_entity.pdbx_description
1 polymer ?
#
loop_
_entity_poly.entity_id
_entity_poly.type
_entity_poly.pdbx_seq_one_letter_code
_entity_poly.pdbx_strand_id
1 'polypeptide(L)' 'MFYESPHKLIRTLNDFLETFGIDRKVSASRELTKIYEETIRGVIPELINHFKEKPAKGEFVIVVEGKGK' A
#
# COMPACT_ATOMS: atom_id res chain seq x y z
N MET A 1 -4.84 -8.98 -4.75
CA MET A 1 -4.85 -8.59 -3.33
C MET A 1 -3.67 -9.28 -2.69
N PHE A 2 -2.91 -8.57 -1.87
CA PHE A 2 -1.66 -9.03 -1.25
C PHE A 2 -1.71 -8.81 0.26
N TYR A 3 -1.07 -9.70 1.02
CA TYR A 3 -0.83 -9.51 2.45
C TYR A 3 0.64 -9.16 2.63
N GLU A 4 0.92 -8.13 3.41
CA GLU A 4 2.29 -7.63 3.56
C GLU A 4 2.64 -7.26 5.00
N SER A 5 3.87 -7.59 5.38
CA SER A 5 4.45 -7.19 6.66
C SER A 5 4.85 -5.72 6.62
N PRO A 6 4.74 -4.98 7.74
CA PRO A 6 5.04 -3.54 7.78
C PRO A 6 6.47 -3.21 7.31
N HIS A 7 7.44 -4.07 7.65
CA HIS A 7 8.85 -3.89 7.29
C HIS A 7 9.15 -4.06 5.79
N LYS A 8 8.23 -4.72 5.07
CA LYS A 8 8.37 -4.99 3.63
C LYS A 8 7.51 -4.07 2.78
N LEU A 9 6.53 -3.38 3.37
CA LEU A 9 5.54 -2.56 2.66
C LEU A 9 6.17 -1.60 1.66
N ILE A 10 7.16 -0.79 2.08
CA ILE A 10 7.82 0.17 1.18
C ILE A 10 8.53 -0.54 0.03
N ARG A 11 9.22 -1.65 0.29
CA ARG A 11 9.89 -2.42 -0.77
C ARG A 11 8.86 -2.94 -1.78
N THR A 12 7.79 -3.57 -1.31
CA THR A 12 6.72 -4.10 -2.15
C THR A 12 6.04 -2.99 -2.98
N LEU A 13 5.84 -1.81 -2.40
CA LEU A 13 5.31 -0.66 -3.15
C LEU A 13 6.28 -0.16 -4.23
N ASN A 14 7.60 -0.20 -4.01
CA ASN A 14 8.58 0.11 -5.06
C ASN A 14 8.53 -0.94 -6.18
N ASP A 15 8.47 -2.23 -5.83
CA ASP A 15 8.32 -3.31 -6.83
C ASP A 15 7.03 -3.11 -7.66
N PHE A 16 5.94 -2.68 -7.02
CA PHE A 16 4.69 -2.33 -7.70
C PHE A 16 4.83 -1.11 -8.59
N LEU A 17 5.58 -0.09 -8.17
CA LEU A 17 5.83 1.11 -8.96
C LEU A 17 6.55 0.76 -10.27
N GLU A 18 7.61 -0.05 -10.16
CA GLU A 18 8.39 -0.51 -11.32
C GLU A 18 7.57 -1.40 -12.25
N THR A 19 6.69 -2.24 -11.71
CA THR A 19 5.92 -3.22 -12.49
C THR A 19 4.64 -2.65 -13.10
N PHE A 20 3.92 -1.80 -12.36
CA PHE A 20 2.57 -1.35 -12.73
C PHE A 20 2.52 0.10 -13.21
N GLY A 21 3.58 0.88 -12.98
CA GLY A 21 3.68 2.28 -13.38
C GLY A 21 3.20 3.26 -12.31
N ILE A 22 3.54 4.53 -12.53
CA ILE A 22 3.36 5.63 -11.57
C ILE A 22 1.89 5.97 -11.28
N ASP A 23 1.02 5.77 -12.26
CA ASP A 23 -0.40 6.16 -12.17
C ASP A 23 -1.29 5.08 -11.56
N ARG A 24 -0.72 3.91 -11.22
CA ARG A 24 -1.52 2.79 -10.69
C ARG A 24 -2.06 3.14 -9.32
N LYS A 25 -3.38 3.00 -9.14
CA LYS A 25 -4.01 3.17 -7.84
C LYS A 25 -3.86 1.94 -6.96
N VAL A 26 -3.65 2.19 -5.68
CA VAL A 26 -3.48 1.17 -4.65
C VAL A 26 -4.19 1.60 -3.37
N SER A 27 -4.65 0.61 -2.60
CA SER A 27 -5.18 0.76 -1.25
C SER A 27 -4.36 -0.09 -0.30
N ALA A 28 -3.87 0.48 0.80
CA ALA A 28 -3.20 -0.24 1.89
C ALA A 28 -4.06 -0.10 3.15
N SER A 29 -4.57 -1.22 3.66
CA SER A 29 -5.47 -1.27 4.82
C SER A 29 -4.83 -2.07 5.95
N ARG A 30 -4.88 -1.53 7.17
CA ARG A 30 -4.22 -2.04 8.38
C ARG A 30 -5.26 -2.30 9.47
N GLU A 31 -5.13 -3.45 10.14
CA GLU A 31 -5.91 -3.80 11.36
C GLU A 31 -7.44 -3.62 11.21
N LEU A 32 -8.05 -4.29 10.22
CA LEU A 32 -9.48 -4.21 9.87
C LEU A 32 -10.51 -4.58 10.98
N THR A 33 -10.05 -4.87 12.20
CA THR A 33 -10.89 -5.30 13.33
C THR A 33 -10.64 -4.52 14.62
N LYS A 34 -9.74 -3.53 14.61
CA LYS A 34 -9.42 -2.71 15.78
C LYS A 34 -9.92 -1.28 15.59
N ILE A 35 -10.20 -0.58 16.69
CA ILE A 35 -10.65 0.83 16.70
C ILE A 35 -9.70 1.78 15.92
N TYR A 36 -8.46 1.35 15.68
CA TYR A 36 -7.42 2.09 14.95
C TYR A 36 -7.19 1.56 13.52
N GLU A 37 -8.24 1.05 12.87
CA GLU A 37 -8.20 0.71 11.44
C GLU A 37 -7.77 1.94 10.63
N GLU A 38 -6.80 1.73 9.73
CA GLU A 38 -6.33 2.77 8.82
C GLU A 38 -6.35 2.22 7.40
N THR A 39 -6.99 2.95 6.49
CA THR A 39 -6.96 2.67 5.05
C THR A 39 -6.45 3.88 4.30
N ILE A 40 -5.31 3.72 3.64
CA ILE A 40 -4.70 4.75 2.79
C ILE A 40 -4.91 4.35 1.34
N ARG A 41 -5.35 5.31 0.51
CA ARG A 41 -5.62 5.13 -0.93
C ARG A 41 -4.99 6.25 -1.71
N GLY A 42 -4.50 5.94 -2.90
CA GLY A 42 -3.81 6.90 -3.76
C GLY A 42 -3.08 6.19 -4.88
N VAL A 43 -2.23 6.94 -5.60
CA VAL A 43 -1.27 6.33 -6.53
C VAL A 43 -0.07 5.79 -5.76
N ILE A 44 0.63 4.79 -6.33
CA ILE A 44 1.75 4.12 -5.66
C ILE A 44 2.79 5.09 -5.04
N PRO A 45 3.25 6.16 -5.73
CA PRO A 45 4.21 7.10 -5.16
C PRO A 45 3.71 7.82 -3.91
N GLU A 46 2.43 8.16 -3.86
CA GLU A 46 1.83 8.83 -2.70
C GLU A 46 1.86 7.93 -1.48
N LEU A 47 1.55 6.64 -1.66
CA LEU A 47 1.64 5.66 -0.56
C LEU A 47 3.09 5.46 -0.12
N ILE A 48 4.05 5.39 -1.04
CA ILE A 48 5.47 5.29 -0.68
C ILE A 48 5.89 6.50 0.17
N ASN A 49 5.54 7.71 -0.24
CA ASN A 49 5.86 8.92 0.50
C ASN A 49 5.18 8.94 1.87
N HIS A 50 3.90 8.57 1.93
CA HIS A 50 3.15 8.46 3.18
C HIS A 50 3.83 7.52 4.17
N PHE A 51 4.24 6.31 3.74
CA PHE A 51 4.86 5.33 4.63
C PHE A 51 6.34 5.61 4.93
N LYS A 52 7.01 6.48 4.17
CA LYS A 52 8.32 7.04 4.52
C LYS A 52 8.22 8.05 5.67
N GLU A 53 7.21 8.92 5.64
CA GLU A 53 6.98 9.92 6.68
C GLU A 53 6.37 9.30 7.96
N LYS A 54 5.42 8.37 7.77
CA LYS A 54 4.74 7.65 8.84
C LYS A 54 5.02 6.15 8.71
N PRO A 55 6.04 5.62 9.42
CA PRO A 55 6.42 4.22 9.32
C PRO A 55 5.23 3.27 9.55
N ALA A 56 5.09 2.31 8.64
CA ALA A 56 4.06 1.29 8.67
C ALA A 56 4.15 0.45 9.96
N LYS A 57 3.01 0.13 10.57
CA LYS A 57 2.91 -0.71 11.78
C LYS A 57 1.85 -1.78 11.61
N GLY A 58 2.09 -3.00 12.07
CA GLY A 58 1.13 -4.10 11.91
C GLY A 58 0.97 -4.57 10.46
N GLU A 59 0.15 -5.58 10.26
CA GLU A 59 -0.01 -6.23 8.96
C GLU A 59 -0.96 -5.46 8.05
N PHE A 60 -0.66 -5.49 6.75
CA PHE A 60 -1.41 -4.78 5.73
C PHE A 60 -2.06 -5.73 4.73
N VAL A 61 -3.25 -5.36 4.30
CA VAL A 61 -3.88 -5.86 3.07
C VAL A 61 -3.71 -4.78 2.00
N ILE A 62 -3.07 -5.16 0.89
CA ILE A 62 -2.86 -4.27 -0.25
C ILE A 62 -3.76 -4.70 -1.42
N VAL A 63 -4.54 -3.76 -1.93
CA VAL A 63 -5.36 -3.94 -3.13
C VAL A 63 -4.80 -3.04 -4.23
N VAL A 64 -4.45 -3.66 -5.36
CA VAL A 64 -3.93 -2.96 -6.53
C VAL A 64 -5.05 -2.88 -7.56
N GLU A 65 -5.24 -1.70 -8.15
CA GLU A 65 -6.18 -1.49 -9.25
C GLU A 65 -5.87 -2.45 -10.41
N GLY A 66 -6.93 -2.98 -11.03
CA GLY A 66 -6.79 -3.88 -12.18
C GLY A 66 -6.22 -3.17 -13.41
N LYS A 67 -5.74 -3.95 -14.38
CA LYS A 67 -5.40 -3.38 -15.69
C LYS A 67 -6.69 -2.82 -16.32
N GLY A 68 -6.65 -1.56 -16.75
CA GLY A 68 -7.75 -0.96 -17.50
C GLY A 68 -8.13 -1.81 -18.73
N LYS A 69 -9.39 -1.73 -19.15
CA LYS A 69 -9.87 -2.40 -20.37
C LYS A 69 -9.15 -1.86 -21.60
#